data_AF-A0A928P692-F1
#
_entry.id   AF-A0A928P692-F1
#
_cell.length_a   1.000
_cell.length_b   1.000
_cell.length_c   1.000
_cell.angle_alpha   90.00
_cell.angle_beta   90.00
_cell.angle_gamma   90.00
#
_symmetry.space_group_name_H-M   'P 1'
#
loop_
_entity.id
_entity.type
_entity.pdbx_description
1 polymer ?
#
loop_
_entity_poly.entity_id
_entity_poly.type
_entity_poly.pdbx_seq_one_letter_code
_entity_poly.pdbx_strand_id
1 'polypeptide(L)' 'METRIVNTAAEPATEMHVKSPLDYESGLFSYRLSMSALRTMLNNNTITEVDYNKCRDKLAQKYGISLCSIFA' A
#
# COMPACT_ATOMS: atom_id res chain seq x y z
N MET A 1 40.09 -30.92 -10.86
CA MET A 1 40.05 -29.47 -11.16
C MET A 1 38.65 -29.20 -11.67
N GLU A 2 37.71 -28.95 -10.75
CA GLU A 2 36.30 -28.80 -11.10
C GLU A 2 35.95 -27.31 -11.23
N THR A 3 35.40 -26.99 -12.38
CA THR A 3 35.07 -25.64 -12.84
C THR A 3 33.85 -25.09 -12.13
N ARG A 4 34.04 -23.97 -11.42
CA ARG A 4 32.97 -23.09 -10.92
C ARG A 4 32.17 -22.55 -12.10
N ILE A 5 30.87 -22.82 -12.13
CA ILE A 5 29.91 -22.06 -12.93
C ILE A 5 29.21 -21.10 -11.96
N VAL A 6 29.51 -19.81 -12.09
CA VAL A 6 28.89 -18.73 -11.32
C VAL A 6 27.71 -18.25 -12.16
N ASN A 7 26.49 -18.55 -11.72
CA ASN A 7 25.28 -18.17 -12.43
C ASN A 7 24.77 -16.88 -11.81
N THR A 8 24.94 -15.80 -12.59
CA THR A 8 24.35 -14.47 -12.49
C THR A 8 23.05 -14.39 -11.69
N ALA A 9 23.03 -13.46 -10.73
CA ALA A 9 21.87 -13.10 -9.93
C ALA A 9 20.68 -12.71 -10.83
N ALA A 10 19.65 -13.56 -10.86
CA ALA A 10 18.29 -13.08 -11.03
C ALA A 10 17.88 -12.53 -9.66
N GLU A 11 17.73 -11.21 -9.53
CA GLU A 11 17.04 -10.66 -8.38
C GLU A 11 15.66 -11.31 -8.32
N PRO A 12 15.27 -11.96 -7.21
CA PRO A 12 13.92 -12.46 -7.10
C PRO A 12 12.99 -11.27 -7.24
N ALA A 13 12.11 -11.35 -8.24
CA ALA A 13 10.99 -10.43 -8.41
C ALA A 13 10.38 -10.21 -7.03
N THR A 14 10.37 -8.94 -6.59
CA THR A 14 9.90 -8.49 -5.29
C THR A 14 8.76 -9.38 -4.82
N GLU A 15 9.02 -10.21 -3.80
CA GLU A 15 7.98 -11.00 -3.16
C GLU A 15 6.88 -10.00 -2.76
N MET A 16 5.78 -10.01 -3.51
CA MET A 16 4.53 -9.47 -3.02
C MET A 16 4.23 -10.30 -1.79
N HIS A 17 4.56 -9.74 -0.62
CA HIS A 17 4.16 -10.30 0.66
C HIS A 17 2.64 -10.41 0.61
N VAL A 18 2.14 -11.60 0.29
CA VAL A 18 0.71 -11.90 0.35
C VAL A 18 0.39 -11.89 1.82
N LYS A 19 0.04 -10.70 2.32
CA LYS A 19 -0.51 -10.49 3.65
C LYS A 19 -1.59 -11.53 3.85
N SER A 20 -1.52 -12.26 4.96
CA SER A 20 -2.53 -13.27 5.28
C SER A 20 -3.92 -12.61 5.25
N PRO A 21 -5.01 -13.37 5.05
CA PRO A 21 -6.35 -12.78 4.99
C PRO A 21 -6.69 -11.90 6.21
N LEU A 22 -6.16 -12.25 7.39
CA LEU A 22 -6.28 -11.47 8.62
C LEU A 22 -5.49 -10.13 8.57
N ASP A 23 -4.34 -10.13 7.91
CA ASP A 23 -3.51 -8.94 7.71
C ASP A 23 -4.12 -7.98 6.66
N TYR A 24 -4.88 -8.50 5.69
CA TYR A 24 -5.60 -7.70 4.71
C TYR A 24 -6.76 -6.93 5.37
N GLU A 25 -7.62 -7.61 6.14
CA GLU A 25 -8.73 -6.98 6.85
C GLU A 25 -8.24 -5.92 7.86
N SER A 26 -7.17 -6.25 8.59
CA SER A 26 -6.52 -5.30 9.51
C SER A 26 -5.94 -4.08 8.77
N GLY A 27 -5.38 -4.31 7.58
CA GLY A 27 -4.89 -3.24 6.69
C GLY A 27 -6.01 -2.36 6.16
N LEU A 28 -7.13 -2.96 5.75
CA LEU A 28 -8.32 -2.25 5.25
C LEU A 28 -8.96 -1.41 6.35
N PHE A 29 -9.07 -1.94 7.57
CA PHE A 29 -9.56 -1.20 8.73
C PHE A 29 -8.67 0.02 9.02
N SER A 30 -7.36 -0.19 9.08
CA SER A 30 -6.38 0.87 9.33
C SER A 30 -6.40 1.96 8.24
N TYR A 31 -6.54 1.55 6.98
CA TYR A 31 -6.71 2.46 5.85
C TYR A 31 -7.98 3.30 6.00
N ARG A 32 -9.14 2.67 6.25
CA ARG A 32 -10.42 3.37 6.43
C ARG A 32 -10.38 4.35 7.60
N LEU A 33 -9.78 3.96 8.72
CA LEU A 33 -9.61 4.83 9.89
C LEU A 33 -8.76 6.06 9.55
N SER A 34 -7.63 5.85 8.86
CA SER A 34 -6.74 6.94 8.42
C SER A 34 -7.45 7.89 7.45
N MET A 35 -8.21 7.34 6.50
CA MET A 35 -9.00 8.11 5.54
C MET A 35 -10.12 8.92 6.20
N SER A 36 -10.73 8.39 7.26
CA SER A 36 -11.73 9.12 8.06
C SER A 36 -11.11 10.35 8.74
N ALA A 37 -9.94 10.19 9.37
CA ALA A 37 -9.21 11.30 9.97
C ALA A 37 -8.84 12.37 8.93
N LEU A 38 -8.29 11.96 7.77
CA LEU A 38 -7.98 12.88 6.67
C LEU A 38 -9.21 13.61 6.13
N ARG A 39 -10.37 12.93 6.08
CA ARG A 39 -11.63 13.55 5.63
C ARG A 39 -12.09 14.65 6.58
N THR A 40 -11.95 14.43 7.89
CA THR A 40 -12.22 15.47 8.90
C THR A 40 -11.27 16.65 8.74
N MET A 41 -9.98 16.40 8.51
CA MET A 41 -9.00 17.47 8.28
C MET A 41 -9.30 18.27 7.00
N LEU A 42 -9.77 17.61 5.93
CA LEU A 42 -10.21 18.26 4.69
C LEU A 42 -11.45 19.13 4.93
N ASN A 43 -12.46 18.60 5.61
CA ASN A 43 -13.69 19.34 5.91
C ASN A 43 -13.42 20.56 6.82
N ASN A 44 -12.42 20.47 7.69
CA ASN A 44 -11.98 21.57 8.54
C ASN A 44 -11.00 22.53 7.82
N ASN A 45 -10.78 22.36 6.50
CA ASN A 45 -9.82 23.12 5.70
C ASN A 45 -8.38 23.12 6.27
N THR A 46 -8.02 22.11 7.06
CA THR A 46 -6.66 21.94 7.61
C THR A 46 -5.70 21.39 6.56
N ILE A 47 -6.21 20.61 5.61
CA ILE A 47 -5.48 20.11 4.46
C ILE A 47 -6.26 20.44 3.18
N THR A 48 -5.56 20.51 2.06
CA THR A 48 -6.20 20.71 0.75
C THR A 48 -6.68 19.39 0.15
N GLU A 49 -7.54 19.46 -0.87
CA GLU A 49 -7.95 18.28 -1.63
C GLU A 49 -6.77 17.58 -2.32
N VAL A 50 -5.75 18.35 -2.71
CA VAL A 50 -4.51 17.82 -3.28
C VAL A 50 -3.74 16.99 -2.24
N ASP A 51 -3.67 17.47 -1.00
CA ASP A 51 -3.02 16.73 0.09
C ASP A 51 -3.81 15.48 0.47
N TYR A 52 -5.14 15.58 0.51
CA TYR A 52 -6.02 14.44 0.73
C TYR A 52 -5.79 13.32 -0.29
N ASN A 53 -5.74 13.66 -1.58
CA ASN A 53 -5.50 12.70 -2.66
C ASN A 53 -4.09 12.09 -2.58
N LYS A 54 -3.06 12.90 -2.32
CA LYS A 54 -1.69 12.39 -2.12
C LYS A 54 -1.62 11.41 -0.94
N CYS A 55 -2.29 11.72 0.17
CA CYS A 55 -2.32 10.84 1.34
C CYS A 55 -3.11 9.56 1.06
N ARG A 56 -4.23 9.65 0.35
CA ARG A 56 -5.01 8.47 -0.08
C ARG A 56 -4.14 7.48 -0.86
N ASP A 57 -3.42 7.97 -1.87
CA ASP A 57 -2.61 7.12 -2.74
C ASP A 57 -1.44 6.49 -1.97
N LYS A 58 -0.77 7.26 -1.09
CA LYS A 58 0.29 6.74 -0.21
C LYS A 58 -0.21 5.70 0.79
N LEU A 59 -1.39 5.91 1.39
CA LEU A 59 -1.98 4.96 2.34
C LEU A 59 -2.42 3.68 1.63
N ALA A 60 -3.01 3.79 0.45
CA ALA A 60 -3.38 2.64 -0.36
C ALA A 60 -2.15 1.78 -0.69
N GLN A 61 -1.05 2.41 -1.14
CA GLN A 61 0.22 1.74 -1.37
C GLN A 61 0.77 1.08 -0.09
N LYS A 62 0.77 1.80 1.05
CA LYS A 62 1.27 1.30 2.35
C LYS A 62 0.53 0.06 2.82
N TYR A 63 -0.79 0.02 2.65
CA TYR A 63 -1.61 -1.09 3.11
C TYR A 63 -1.72 -2.21 2.08
N GLY A 64 -1.24 -2.01 0.83
CA GLY A 64 -1.37 -2.98 -0.25
C GLY A 64 -2.78 -3.01 -0.84
N ILE A 65 -3.52 -1.91 -0.71
CA ILE A 65 -4.89 -1.78 -1.19
C ILE A 65 -4.81 -1.24 -2.61
N SER A 66 -5.24 -2.04 -3.58
CA SER A 66 -5.45 -1.56 -4.93
C SER A 66 -6.67 -0.64 -4.95
N LEU A 67 -6.46 0.65 -5.25
CA LEU A 67 -7.57 1.61 -5.42
C LEU A 67 -8.50 1.20 -6.57
N CYS A 68 -8.01 0.43 -7.55
CA CYS A 68 -8.83 -0.14 -8.62
C CYS A 68 -9.78 -1.24 -8.13
N SER A 69 -9.46 -1.93 -7.03
CA SER A 69 -10.31 -2.99 -6.46
C SER A 69 -11.41 -2.46 -5.54
N ILE A 70 -11.46 -1.15 -5.25
CA ILE A 70 -12.51 -0.53 -4.43
C ILE A 70 -13.77 -0.19 -5.26
N PHE A 71 -13.65 -0.15 -6.59
CA PHE A 71 -14.74 0.21 -7.53
C PHE A 71 -15.20 -0.97 -8.42
N ALA A 72 -14.82 -2.21 -8.10
CA ALA A 72 -15.28 -3.42 -8.80
C ALA A 72 -16.56 -3.97 -8.16
#